data_AF-A0A942H138-F1
#
_entry.id   AF-A0A942H138-F1
#
_cell.length_a   1.000
_cell.length_b   1.000
_cell.length_c   1.000
_cell.angle_alpha   90.00
_cell.angle_beta   90.00
_cell.angle_gamma   90.00
#
_symmetry.space_group_name_H-M   'P 1'
#
loop_
_entity.id
_entity.type
_entity.pdbx_description
1 polymer ?
#
loop_
_entity_poly.entity_id
_entity_poly.type
_entity_poly.pdbx_seq_one_letter_code
_entity_poly.pdbx_strand_id
1 'polypeptide(L)'
;MMKIAILALITTLLFTMTITAQAPETVTLKAGQRKSAVKGRLKIKFLSVEEDSRCPEGAQCIWAGNAKIKISVSGMYETKTFELNTNMAPQSVTMDCWAIEIEDLLPAKSADKATDQKEYVAKLKITRLQR
;
A
#
# COMPACT_ATOMS: atom_id res chain seq x y z
N MET A 1 52.07 -49.17 -14.48
CA MET A 1 51.95 -47.80 -15.04
C MET A 1 50.92 -47.91 -16.16
N MET A 2 49.78 -47.23 -16.22
CA MET A 2 49.49 -45.82 -15.98
C MET A 2 47.96 -45.65 -15.77
N LYS A 3 47.61 -44.64 -14.97
CA LYS A 3 46.29 -44.26 -14.44
C LYS A 3 45.18 -44.12 -15.49
N ILE A 4 43.96 -44.59 -15.20
CA ILE A 4 42.72 -43.96 -15.72
C ILE A 4 41.72 -43.86 -14.55
N ALA A 5 41.69 -42.68 -13.96
CA ALA A 5 40.69 -42.23 -13.01
C ALA A 5 39.53 -41.62 -13.80
N ILE A 6 38.32 -42.16 -13.69
CA ILE A 6 37.10 -41.46 -14.12
C ILE A 6 36.04 -41.73 -13.05
N LEU A 7 36.14 -40.96 -11.96
CA LEU A 7 35.06 -40.79 -10.99
C LEU A 7 34.14 -39.72 -11.59
N ALA A 8 33.10 -40.12 -12.31
CA ALA A 8 32.10 -39.20 -12.84
C ALA A 8 31.15 -38.76 -11.70
N LEU A 9 31.66 -37.87 -10.85
CA LEU A 9 30.89 -37.21 -9.80
C LEU A 9 30.06 -36.08 -10.43
N ILE A 10 28.96 -36.45 -11.11
CA ILE A 10 27.94 -35.48 -11.54
C ILE A 10 27.10 -35.15 -10.29
N THR A 11 27.66 -34.34 -9.40
CA THR A 11 26.87 -33.63 -8.39
C THR A 11 26.10 -32.53 -9.11
N THR A 12 24.92 -32.88 -9.61
CA THR A 12 23.94 -31.92 -10.11
C THR A 12 23.63 -30.93 -9.00
N LEU A 13 24.22 -29.75 -9.09
CA LEU A 13 23.89 -28.59 -8.26
C LEU A 13 22.46 -28.17 -8.64
N LEU A 14 21.46 -28.77 -7.98
CA LEU A 14 20.08 -28.30 -7.99
C LEU A 14 20.05 -26.95 -7.25
N PHE A 15 20.44 -25.89 -7.95
CA PHE A 15 20.28 -24.53 -7.48
C PHE A 15 18.78 -24.23 -7.53
N THR A 16 18.09 -24.54 -6.43
CA THR A 16 16.66 -24.23 -6.29
C THR A 16 16.50 -22.72 -6.31
N MET A 17 16.04 -22.17 -7.44
CA MET A 17 15.59 -20.78 -7.49
C MET A 17 14.35 -20.65 -6.61
N THR A 18 14.51 -20.06 -5.44
CA THR A 18 13.39 -19.68 -4.60
C THR A 18 12.68 -18.47 -5.23
N ILE A 19 11.51 -18.68 -5.82
CA ILE A 19 10.62 -17.58 -6.22
C ILE A 19 10.00 -17.01 -4.93
N THR A 20 10.57 -15.92 -4.42
CA THR A 20 9.98 -15.20 -3.29
C THR A 20 8.87 -14.29 -3.82
N ALA A 21 7.61 -14.64 -3.56
CA ALA A 21 6.51 -13.69 -3.66
C ALA A 21 6.75 -12.54 -2.66
N GLN A 22 6.67 -11.29 -3.12
CA GLN A 22 6.84 -10.14 -2.24
C GLN A 22 5.56 -10.00 -1.41
N ALA A 23 5.65 -10.20 -0.09
CA ALA A 23 4.55 -9.97 0.82
C ALA A 23 4.05 -8.50 0.72
N PRO A 24 2.74 -8.25 0.89
CA PRO A 24 2.21 -6.89 0.97
C PRO A 24 2.90 -6.10 2.08
N GLU A 25 3.13 -4.82 1.83
CA GLU A 25 3.69 -3.88 2.79
C GLU A 25 2.60 -2.91 3.24
N THR A 26 2.45 -2.71 4.55
CA THR A 26 1.50 -1.74 5.11
C THR A 26 2.24 -0.47 5.52
N VAL A 27 1.70 0.68 5.12
CA VAL A 27 2.24 1.99 5.46
C VAL A 27 1.16 2.85 6.12
N THR A 28 1.43 3.29 7.34
CA THR A 28 0.55 4.20 8.08
C THR A 28 1.11 5.63 8.06
N LEU A 29 0.33 6.61 7.61
CA LEU A 29 0.74 8.00 7.42
C LEU A 29 -0.22 8.95 8.14
N LYS A 30 0.28 9.91 8.92
CA LYS A 30 -0.55 11.08 9.31
C LYS A 30 -0.73 12.03 8.12
N ALA A 31 -1.81 12.80 8.08
CA ALA A 31 -1.99 13.83 7.07
C ALA A 31 -0.82 14.83 7.09
N GLY A 32 -0.32 15.19 5.91
CA GLY A 32 0.91 15.96 5.72
C GLY A 32 2.21 15.14 5.77
N GLN A 33 2.19 13.93 6.33
CA GLN A 33 3.38 13.06 6.44
C GLN A 33 3.72 12.38 5.11
N ARG A 34 5.02 12.18 4.89
CA ARG A 34 5.58 11.36 3.81
C ARG A 34 6.31 10.15 4.39
N LYS A 35 6.16 8.96 3.79
CA LYS A 35 6.99 7.78 4.07
C LYS A 35 7.45 7.11 2.79
N SER A 36 8.61 6.45 2.88
CA SER A 36 9.10 5.54 1.85
C SER A 36 8.47 4.16 2.04
N ALA A 37 8.19 3.48 0.94
CA ALA A 37 7.69 2.11 0.92
C ALA A 37 8.51 1.26 -0.05
N VAL A 38 8.33 -0.06 -0.01
CA VAL A 38 8.89 -1.03 -0.96
C VAL A 38 10.38 -0.83 -1.19
N LYS A 39 11.12 -0.74 -0.07
CA LYS A 39 12.57 -0.46 -0.01
C LYS A 39 12.97 0.84 -0.73
N GLY A 40 12.13 1.86 -0.64
CA GLY A 40 12.38 3.20 -1.20
C GLY A 40 11.98 3.38 -2.66
N ARG A 41 11.40 2.35 -3.31
CA ARG A 41 10.92 2.47 -4.69
C ARG A 41 9.69 3.36 -4.84
N LEU A 42 8.92 3.52 -3.75
CA LEU A 42 7.81 4.47 -3.68
C LEU A 42 8.02 5.42 -2.52
N LYS A 43 7.65 6.69 -2.71
CA LYS A 43 7.46 7.66 -1.62
C LYS A 43 6.03 8.14 -1.64
N ILE A 44 5.31 7.92 -0.55
CA ILE A 44 3.89 8.25 -0.44
C ILE A 44 3.72 9.39 0.57
N LYS A 45 3.02 10.45 0.17
CA LYS A 45 2.60 11.55 1.04
C LYS A 45 1.09 11.56 1.15
N PHE A 46 0.56 11.50 2.37
CA PHE A 46 -0.85 11.73 2.61
C PHE A 46 -1.09 13.25 2.62
N LEU A 47 -1.85 13.77 1.66
CA LEU A 47 -2.03 15.20 1.48
C LEU A 47 -3.17 15.71 2.37
N SER A 48 -4.37 15.16 2.17
CA SER A 48 -5.60 15.68 2.76
C SER A 48 -6.74 14.67 2.67
N VAL A 49 -7.78 14.90 3.46
CA VAL A 49 -9.09 14.27 3.32
C VAL A 49 -9.97 15.29 2.61
N GLU A 50 -10.45 14.94 1.42
CA GLU A 50 -11.27 15.85 0.62
C GLU A 50 -12.73 15.82 1.10
N GLU A 51 -13.21 14.64 1.47
CA GLU A 51 -14.58 14.40 1.95
C GLU A 51 -14.55 13.28 3.00
N ASP A 52 -15.33 13.43 4.07
CA ASP A 52 -15.55 12.36 5.05
C ASP A 52 -17.02 12.32 5.48
N SER A 53 -17.78 11.46 4.82
CA SER A 53 -19.18 11.16 5.09
C SER A 53 -19.37 9.76 5.68
N ARG A 54 -18.30 9.14 6.19
CA ARG A 54 -18.37 7.80 6.80
C ARG A 54 -19.39 7.79 7.91
N CYS A 55 -20.13 6.69 8.01
CA CYS A 55 -21.10 6.50 9.09
C CYS A 55 -20.39 6.70 10.44
N PRO A 56 -20.87 7.63 11.29
CA PRO A 56 -20.25 7.87 12.57
C PRO A 56 -20.24 6.64 13.46
N GLU A 57 -19.21 6.51 14.29
CA GLU A 57 -19.13 5.45 15.28
C GLU A 57 -20.35 5.49 16.23
N GLY A 58 -20.98 4.34 16.43
CA GLY A 58 -22.20 4.21 17.23
C GLY A 58 -23.51 4.62 16.53
N ALA A 59 -23.45 5.21 15.33
CA ALA A 59 -24.66 5.55 14.58
C ALA A 59 -25.25 4.33 13.83
N GLN A 60 -26.56 4.36 13.61
CA GLN A 60 -27.25 3.39 12.75
C GLN A 60 -27.49 4.02 11.38
N CYS A 61 -26.55 3.78 10.45
CA CYS A 61 -26.69 4.29 9.09
C CYS A 61 -27.27 3.25 8.14
N ILE A 62 -28.13 3.69 7.23
CA ILE A 62 -28.62 2.85 6.13
C ILE A 62 -27.49 2.56 5.12
N TRP A 63 -26.55 3.50 4.97
CA TRP A 63 -25.36 3.38 4.12
C TRP A 63 -24.08 3.65 4.92
N ALA A 64 -22.99 2.94 4.63
CA ALA A 64 -21.71 3.05 5.35
C ALA A 64 -21.00 4.42 5.16
N GLY A 65 -21.43 5.22 4.19
CA GLY A 65 -20.77 6.48 3.82
C GLY A 65 -19.43 6.26 3.12
N ASN A 66 -18.64 7.33 2.94
CA ASN A 66 -17.32 7.24 2.30
C ASN A 66 -16.38 8.33 2.82
N ALA A 67 -15.09 8.04 2.88
CA ALA A 67 -14.08 9.08 2.93
C ALA A 67 -13.19 9.02 1.69
N LYS A 68 -12.92 10.19 1.12
CA LYS A 68 -12.03 10.39 -0.01
C LYS A 68 -10.76 11.06 0.47
N ILE A 69 -9.63 10.38 0.31
CA ILE A 69 -8.32 10.92 0.62
C ILE A 69 -7.56 11.28 -0.64
N LYS A 70 -6.70 12.29 -0.53
CA LYS A 70 -5.76 12.68 -1.58
C LYS A 70 -4.35 12.31 -1.15
N ILE A 71 -3.64 11.57 -2.00
CA ILE A 71 -2.25 11.17 -1.77
C ILE A 71 -1.37 11.58 -2.95
N SER A 72 -0.11 11.87 -2.69
CA SER A 72 0.93 12.02 -3.72
C SER A 72 1.88 10.84 -3.63
N VAL A 73 2.13 10.20 -4.77
CA VAL A 73 3.02 9.04 -4.89
C VAL A 73 4.12 9.37 -5.88
N SER A 74 5.36 9.32 -5.43
CA SER A 74 6.55 9.38 -6.28
C SER A 74 7.02 7.95 -6.55
N GLY A 75 7.03 7.58 -7.82
CA GLY A 75 7.60 6.32 -8.33
C GLY A 75 8.99 6.52 -8.92
N MET A 76 9.37 5.64 -9.85
CA MET A 76 10.69 5.67 -10.48
C MET A 76 10.91 6.91 -11.36
N TYR A 77 9.91 7.31 -12.14
CA TYR A 77 10.08 8.34 -13.19
C TYR A 77 9.21 9.58 -12.98
N GLU A 78 8.16 9.48 -12.18
CA GLU A 78 7.19 10.55 -12.03
C GLU A 78 6.60 10.61 -10.63
N THR A 79 5.93 11.72 -10.34
CA THR A 79 5.09 11.88 -9.16
C THR A 79 3.67 12.17 -9.62
N LYS A 80 2.70 11.39 -9.13
CA LYS A 80 1.27 11.60 -9.41
C LYS A 80 0.51 11.82 -8.12
N THR A 81 -0.61 12.52 -8.24
CA THR A 81 -1.61 12.66 -7.18
C THR A 81 -2.77 11.74 -7.49
N PHE A 82 -3.25 11.03 -6.48
CA PHE A 82 -4.37 10.11 -6.57
C PHE A 82 -5.42 10.42 -5.51
N GLU A 83 -6.66 10.06 -5.83
CA GLU A 83 -7.75 10.01 -4.88
C GLU A 83 -8.10 8.55 -4.58
N LEU A 84 -8.22 8.22 -3.30
CA LEU A 84 -8.61 6.90 -2.82
C LEU A 84 -9.83 7.04 -1.92
N ASN A 85 -10.75 6.10 -2.05
CA ASN A 85 -12.01 6.09 -1.32
C ASN A 85 -12.06 4.91 -0.34
N THR A 86 -12.64 5.07 0.85
CA THR A 86 -12.74 3.98 1.82
C THR A 86 -13.75 2.92 1.41
N ASN A 87 -14.89 3.32 0.83
CA ASN A 87 -16.03 2.42 0.56
C ASN A 87 -16.56 2.51 -0.88
N MET A 88 -15.92 3.29 -1.75
CA MET A 88 -16.31 3.50 -3.14
C MET A 88 -15.11 3.33 -4.08
N ALA A 89 -15.33 3.21 -5.38
CA ALA A 89 -14.21 3.15 -6.33
C ALA A 89 -13.63 4.56 -6.59
N PRO A 90 -12.31 4.69 -6.82
CA PRO A 90 -11.30 3.65 -6.60
C PRO A 90 -10.89 3.56 -5.12
N GLN A 91 -10.80 2.34 -4.58
CA GLN A 91 -10.16 2.05 -3.28
C GLN A 91 -8.66 1.72 -3.45
N SER A 92 -8.22 1.52 -4.69
CA SER A 92 -6.86 1.18 -5.04
C SER A 92 -6.45 1.89 -6.33
N VAL A 93 -5.19 2.32 -6.39
CA VAL A 93 -4.55 2.90 -7.58
C VAL A 93 -3.24 2.19 -7.85
N THR A 94 -2.75 2.32 -9.08
CA THR A 94 -1.49 1.68 -9.49
C THR A 94 -0.43 2.72 -9.82
N MET A 95 0.78 2.50 -9.32
CA MET A 95 1.99 3.24 -9.71
C MET A 95 3.13 2.25 -9.95
N ASP A 96 3.81 2.39 -11.09
CA ASP A 96 4.80 1.42 -11.58
C ASP A 96 4.25 -0.02 -11.61
N CYS A 97 4.73 -0.89 -10.73
CA CYS A 97 4.29 -2.29 -10.60
C CYS A 97 3.62 -2.60 -9.25
N TRP A 98 3.06 -1.57 -8.60
CA TRP A 98 2.47 -1.66 -7.27
C TRP A 98 1.02 -1.17 -7.28
N ALA A 99 0.14 -1.94 -6.63
CA ALA A 99 -1.16 -1.46 -6.19
C ALA A 99 -1.01 -0.80 -4.83
N ILE A 100 -1.65 0.35 -4.65
CA ILE A 100 -1.70 1.14 -3.42
C ILE A 100 -3.17 1.26 -3.06
N GLU A 101 -3.58 0.51 -2.04
CA GLU A 101 -4.96 0.38 -1.59
C GLU A 101 -5.12 1.06 -0.23
N ILE A 102 -6.23 1.76 -0.03
CA ILE A 102 -6.59 2.25 1.31
C ILE A 102 -7.19 1.09 2.09
N GLU A 103 -6.56 0.76 3.21
CA GLU A 103 -7.03 -0.28 4.13
C GLU A 103 -7.91 0.33 5.23
N ASP A 104 -7.52 1.49 5.74
CA ASP A 104 -8.25 2.19 6.79
C ASP A 104 -7.92 3.69 6.83
N LEU A 105 -8.80 4.47 7.48
CA LEU A 105 -8.61 5.88 7.78
C LEU A 105 -9.03 6.15 9.22
N LEU A 106 -8.11 6.67 10.03
CA LEU A 106 -8.37 7.03 11.43
C LEU A 106 -8.39 8.55 11.59
N PRO A 107 -9.09 9.10 12.60
CA PRO A 107 -10.02 8.39 13.47
C PRO A 107 -11.29 7.93 12.72
N ALA A 108 -12.07 7.05 13.35
CA ALA A 108 -13.45 6.82 12.93
C ALA A 108 -14.22 8.15 12.97
N LYS A 109 -15.24 8.30 12.11
CA LYS A 109 -16.03 9.53 12.07
C LYS A 109 -16.81 9.66 13.39
N SER A 110 -16.75 10.83 14.00
CA SER A 110 -17.61 11.19 15.14
C SER A 110 -18.83 12.00 14.67
N ALA A 111 -19.98 11.81 15.31
CA ALA A 111 -21.18 12.60 15.09
C ALA A 111 -21.09 13.99 15.74
N ASP A 112 -20.42 14.08 16.89
CA ASP A 112 -20.41 15.27 17.74
C ASP A 112 -19.28 16.24 17.42
N LYS A 113 -18.24 15.77 16.73
CA LYS A 113 -17.03 16.56 16.45
C LYS A 113 -16.56 16.42 15.00
N ALA A 114 -16.21 17.56 14.42
CA ALA A 114 -15.44 17.61 13.18
C ALA A 114 -13.97 17.25 13.46
N THR A 115 -13.42 16.31 12.69
CA THR A 115 -12.03 15.90 12.77
C THR A 115 -11.13 16.94 12.11
N ASP A 116 -10.06 17.36 12.78
CA ASP A 116 -9.07 18.26 12.16
C ASP A 116 -8.27 17.51 11.08
N GLN A 117 -7.97 18.21 9.99
CA GLN A 117 -7.22 17.64 8.86
C GLN A 117 -5.92 16.95 9.29
N LYS A 118 -5.21 17.47 10.29
CA LYS A 118 -3.92 16.96 10.78
C LYS A 118 -4.04 15.73 11.69
N GLU A 119 -5.24 15.46 12.22
CA GLU A 119 -5.51 14.31 13.07
C GLU A 119 -5.67 13.03 12.25
N TYR A 120 -6.00 13.14 10.96
CA TYR A 120 -6.20 11.98 10.11
C TYR A 120 -4.94 11.13 9.94
N VAL A 121 -5.14 9.82 9.93
CA VAL A 121 -4.12 8.80 9.69
C VAL A 121 -4.63 7.79 8.68
N ALA A 122 -4.00 7.72 7.50
CA ALA A 122 -4.32 6.71 6.49
C ALA A 122 -3.45 5.47 6.68
N LYS A 123 -4.06 4.28 6.63
CA LYS A 123 -3.37 2.99 6.53
C LYS A 123 -3.49 2.50 5.09
N LEU A 124 -2.37 2.38 4.41
CA LEU A 124 -2.29 1.97 3.02
C LEU A 124 -1.63 0.59 2.92
N LYS A 125 -2.20 -0.28 2.09
CA LYS A 125 -1.64 -1.59 1.76
C LYS A 125 -1.03 -1.52 0.36
N ILE A 126 0.22 -1.96 0.25
CA ILE A 126 0.99 -1.90 -0.98
C ILE A 126 1.31 -3.32 -1.42
N THR A 127 0.85 -3.69 -2.61
CA THR A 127 0.99 -5.06 -3.13
C THR A 127 1.69 -5.02 -4.49
N ARG A 128 2.66 -5.92 -4.70
CA ARG A 128 3.30 -6.07 -6.01
C ARG A 128 2.30 -6.69 -6.98
N LEU A 129 2.09 -6.05 -8.13
CA LEU A 129 1.35 -6.65 -9.21
C LEU A 129 2.24 -7.72 -9.86
N GLN A 130 1.87 -8.99 -9.69
CA GLN A 130 2.50 -10.07 -10.44
C GLN A 130 1.96 -10.00 -11.87
N ARG A 131 2.85 -9.87 -12.85
CA ARG A 131 2.52 -10.16 -14.25
C ARG A 131 2.71 -11.64 -14.51
#